data_AF-A0A355KXW1-F1
#
_entry.id   AF-A0A355KXW1-F1
#
_cell.length_a   1.000
_cell.length_b   1.000
_cell.length_c   1.000
_cell.angle_alpha   90.00
_cell.angle_beta   90.00
_cell.angle_gamma   90.00
#
_symmetry.space_group_name_H-M   'P 1'
#
loop_
_entity.id
_entity.type
_entity.pdbx_description
1 polymer ?
#
loop_
_entity_poly.entity_id
_entity_poly.type
_entity_poly.pdbx_seq_one_letter_code
_entity_poly.pdbx_strand_id
1 'polypeptide(L)'
;MNFRHEFKHEIGYCDMLALRSRLSAVMQQDPHAINGRYKIRSLYFDNLDDKALLEKVNGVDRREKFRLRCYNGDTSLIFLEKR
;
A
#
# COMPACT_ATOMS: atom_id res chain seq x y z
N MET A 1 -9.47 4.08 -25.34
CA MET A 1 -9.03 3.29 -24.15
C MET A 1 -8.19 4.20 -23.29
N ASN A 2 -8.56 4.44 -22.03
CA ASN A 2 -7.71 5.15 -21.08
C ASN A 2 -6.88 4.12 -20.32
N PHE A 3 -5.60 4.00 -20.69
CA PHE A 3 -4.67 3.14 -19.98
C PHE A 3 -4.21 3.83 -18.70
N ARG A 4 -4.30 3.12 -17.57
CA ARG A 4 -3.78 3.59 -16.29
C ARG A 4 -2.36 3.07 -16.13
N HIS A 5 -1.43 3.98 -15.89
CA HIS A 5 -0.06 3.66 -15.53
C HIS A 5 0.18 4.00 -14.06
N GLU A 6 0.82 3.10 -13.32
CA GLU A 6 1.16 3.29 -11.91
C GLU A 6 2.67 3.12 -11.74
N PHE A 7 3.35 4.22 -11.42
CA PHE A 7 4.79 4.23 -11.15
C PHE A 7 5.05 4.33 -9.64
N LYS A 8 6.08 3.62 -9.18
CA LYS A 8 6.51 3.62 -7.78
C LYS A 8 7.95 4.11 -7.70
N HIS A 9 8.19 5.03 -6.78
CA HIS A 9 9.50 5.63 -6.55
C HIS A 9 9.83 5.53 -5.08
N GLU A 10 11.05 5.11 -4.77
CA GLU A 10 11.61 5.26 -3.43
C GLU A 10 11.92 6.74 -3.19
N ILE A 11 11.56 7.25 -2.01
CA ILE A 11 11.78 8.64 -1.64
C ILE A 11 12.35 8.72 -0.23
N GLY A 12 13.25 9.67 -0.02
CA GLY A 12 13.78 9.99 1.31
C GLY A 12 12.83 10.87 2.12
N TYR A 13 13.22 11.15 3.37
CA TYR A 13 12.46 12.05 4.24
C TYR A 13 12.40 13.49 3.70
N CYS A 14 13.54 14.01 3.20
CA CYS A 14 13.59 15.36 2.62
C CYS A 14 12.70 15.48 1.37
N ASP A 15 12.72 14.46 0.50
CA ASP A 15 11.86 14.40 -0.69
C ASP A 15 10.39 14.42 -0.29
N MET A 16 10.00 13.64 0.73
CA MET A 16 8.65 13.61 1.26
C MET A 16 8.19 15.02 1.72
N LEU A 17 9.04 15.77 2.43
CA LEU A 17 8.72 17.13 2.86
C LEU A 17 8.49 18.06 1.67
N ALA A 18 9.38 18.02 0.67
CA ALA A 18 9.29 18.85 -0.53
C ALA A 18 8.06 18.49 -1.37
N LEU A 19 7.81 17.20 -1.60
CA LEU A 19 6.65 16.70 -2.34
C LEU A 19 5.34 17.07 -1.67
N ARG A 20 5.24 16.91 -0.34
CA ARG A 20 4.04 17.28 0.41
C ARG A 20 3.66 18.75 0.22
N SER A 21 4.65 19.65 0.23
CA SER A 21 4.41 21.09 0.01
C SER A 21 4.03 21.42 -1.43
N ARG A 22 4.59 20.71 -2.41
CA ARG A 22 4.31 20.96 -3.84
C ARG A 22 2.96 20.39 -4.25
N LEU A 23 2.65 19.17 -3.82
CA LEU A 23 1.41 18.49 -4.15
C LEU A 23 0.18 19.13 -3.49
N SER A 24 0.32 19.75 -2.31
CA SER A 24 -0.81 20.45 -1.67
C SER A 24 -1.34 21.63 -2.47
N ALA A 25 -0.60 22.14 -3.45
CA ALA A 25 -1.07 23.19 -4.35
C ALA A 25 -2.03 22.69 -5.44
N VAL A 26 -2.01 21.38 -5.72
CA VAL A 26 -2.74 20.78 -6.86
C VAL A 26 -3.57 19.54 -6.49
N MET A 27 -3.43 19.02 -5.27
CA MET A 27 -4.14 17.85 -4.77
C MET A 27 -4.80 18.15 -3.42
N GLN A 28 -5.92 17.49 -3.15
CA GLN A 28 -6.59 17.53 -1.85
C GLN A 28 -6.04 16.44 -0.94
N GLN A 29 -5.98 16.73 0.35
CA GLN A 29 -5.63 15.73 1.35
C GLN A 29 -6.76 14.70 1.49
N ASP A 30 -6.39 13.46 1.78
CA ASP A 30 -7.35 12.39 2.04
C ASP A 30 -8.17 12.71 3.31
N PRO A 31 -9.51 12.84 3.21
CA PRO A 31 -10.37 13.18 4.33
C PRO A 31 -10.41 12.10 5.43
N HIS A 32 -10.00 10.86 5.13
CA HIS A 32 -9.95 9.78 6.11
C HIS A 32 -8.68 9.77 6.96
N ALA A 33 -7.71 10.65 6.65
CA ALA A 33 -6.46 10.73 7.37
C ALA A 33 -6.63 11.51 8.69
N ILE A 34 -6.10 10.97 9.79
CA ILE A 34 -6.07 11.65 11.09
C ILE A 34 -4.76 12.43 11.17
N ASN A 35 -4.85 13.77 11.23
CA ASN A 35 -3.69 14.67 11.17
C ASN A 35 -2.80 14.41 9.92
N GLY A 36 -3.44 14.13 8.79
CA GLY A 36 -2.77 13.85 7.51
C GLY A 36 -2.02 12.51 7.47
N ARG A 37 -2.31 11.58 8.40
CA ARG A 37 -1.70 10.25 8.45
C ARG A 37 -2.72 9.17 8.81
N TYR A 38 -2.38 7.94 8.46
CA TYR A 38 -3.00 6.75 8.99
C TYR A 38 -1.91 5.68 9.16
N LYS A 39 -2.09 4.77 10.12
CA LYS A 39 -1.22 3.61 10.27
C LYS A 39 -1.88 2.42 9.60
N ILE A 40 -1.19 1.78 8.66
CA ILE A 40 -1.68 0.54 8.04
C ILE A 40 -0.88 -0.62 8.62
N ARG A 41 -1.57 -1.67 9.06
CA ARG A 41 -0.96 -2.97 9.35
C ARG A 41 -1.50 -3.98 8.35
N SER A 42 -0.60 -4.78 7.76
CA SER A 42 -0.98 -5.84 6.83
C SER A 42 -0.22 -7.11 7.18
N LEU A 43 -0.95 -8.19 7.44
CA LEU A 43 -0.41 -9.53 7.61
C LEU A 43 -0.59 -10.28 6.30
N TYR A 44 0.52 -10.67 5.66
CA TYR A 44 0.50 -11.45 4.44
C TYR A 44 0.47 -12.93 4.75
N PHE A 45 -0.29 -13.68 3.96
CA PHE A 45 -0.28 -15.14 4.04
C PHE A 45 0.61 -15.71 2.96
N ASP A 46 1.22 -16.84 3.30
CA ASP A 46 1.91 -17.71 2.38
C ASP A 46 1.54 -19.17 2.70
N ASN A 47 1.98 -20.10 1.86
CA ASN A 47 1.89 -21.53 2.15
C ASN A 47 3.22 -22.05 2.72
N LEU A 48 3.26 -23.34 3.05
CA LEU A 48 4.46 -23.99 3.60
C LEU A 48 5.63 -24.04 2.59
N ASP A 49 5.36 -23.81 1.31
CA ASP A 49 6.34 -23.85 0.22
C ASP A 49 6.87 -22.46 -0.17
N ASP A 50 6.53 -21.41 0.61
CA ASP A 50 6.88 -20.01 0.31
C ASP A 50 6.46 -19.57 -1.10
N LYS A 51 5.35 -20.11 -1.62
CA LYS A 51 4.92 -19.89 -3.00
C LYS A 51 4.71 -18.41 -3.31
N ALA A 52 4.01 -17.68 -2.46
CA ALA A 52 3.68 -16.27 -2.72
C ALA A 52 4.93 -15.37 -2.64
N LEU A 53 5.87 -15.70 -1.76
CA LEU A 53 7.19 -15.10 -1.69
C LEU A 53 7.98 -15.33 -2.98
N LEU A 54 8.11 -16.59 -3.42
CA LEU A 54 8.87 -16.95 -4.61
C LEU A 54 8.27 -16.34 -5.88
N GLU A 55 6.94 -16.40 -6.04
CA GLU A 55 6.25 -15.76 -7.17
C GLU A 55 6.49 -14.25 -7.21
N LYS A 56 6.55 -13.60 -6.05
CA LYS A 56 6.88 -12.16 -5.95
C LYS A 56 8.30 -11.87 -6.41
N VAL A 57 9.27 -12.64 -5.91
CA VAL A 57 10.70 -12.43 -6.19
C VAL A 57 11.01 -12.71 -7.66
N ASN A 58 10.40 -13.76 -8.22
CA ASN A 58 10.59 -14.18 -9.60
C ASN A 58 9.77 -13.37 -10.62
N GLY A 59 9.03 -12.34 -10.17
CA GLY A 59 8.30 -11.45 -11.07
C GLY A 59 7.13 -12.12 -11.80
N VAL A 60 6.52 -13.14 -11.20
CA VAL A 60 5.33 -13.80 -11.78
C VAL A 60 4.19 -12.80 -11.86
N ASP A 61 3.67 -12.57 -13.07
CA ASP A 61 2.67 -11.55 -13.36
C ASP A 61 1.32 -11.85 -12.68
N ARG A 62 0.81 -13.08 -12.86
CA ARG A 62 -0.41 -13.56 -12.20
C ARG A 62 -0.05 -14.38 -10.97
N ARG A 63 -0.16 -13.76 -9.81
CA ARG A 63 0.11 -14.39 -8.51
C ARG A 63 -0.93 -13.98 -7.49
N GLU A 64 -1.24 -14.89 -6.57
CA GLU A 64 -2.21 -14.60 -5.51
C GLU A 64 -1.55 -13.83 -4.37
N LYS A 65 -2.24 -12.82 -3.85
CA LYS A 65 -1.76 -12.07 -2.69
C LYS A 65 -2.89 -11.89 -1.68
N PHE A 66 -2.89 -12.75 -0.67
CA PHE A 66 -3.81 -12.66 0.46
C PHE A 66 -3.22 -11.84 1.61
N ARG A 67 -4.03 -10.98 2.21
CA ARG A 67 -3.67 -10.28 3.44
C ARG A 67 -4.85 -10.00 4.35
N LEU A 68 -4.61 -10.01 5.66
CA LEU A 68 -5.44 -9.27 6.61
C LEU A 68 -4.91 -7.85 6.72
N ARG A 69 -5.80 -6.87 6.70
CA ARG A 69 -5.45 -5.45 6.86
C ARG A 69 -6.33 -4.78 7.91
N CYS A 70 -5.69 -3.95 8.74
CA CYS A 70 -6.38 -3.01 9.62
C CYS A 70 -5.72 -1.62 9.57
N TYR A 71 -6.48 -0.62 10.03
CA TYR A 71 -6.09 0.78 10.04
C TYR A 71 -6.04 1.30 11.46
N ASN A 72 -5.07 2.17 11.75
CA ASN A 72 -4.91 2.88 13.02
C ASN A 72 -4.83 1.99 14.27
N GLY A 73 -4.54 0.70 14.09
CA GLY A 73 -4.50 -0.28 15.19
C GLY A 73 -5.88 -0.72 15.68
N ASP A 74 -6.95 -0.30 15.02
CA ASP A 74 -8.31 -0.71 15.33
C ASP A 74 -8.57 -2.12 14.77
N THR A 75 -8.89 -3.06 15.66
CA THR A 75 -9.21 -4.45 15.33
C THR A 75 -10.70 -4.73 15.30
N SER A 76 -11.56 -3.73 15.54
CA SER A 76 -13.02 -3.87 15.42
C SER A 76 -13.44 -4.15 13.98
N LEU A 77 -12.65 -3.70 13.01
CA LEU A 77 -12.81 -3.97 11.59
C LEU A 77 -11.48 -4.44 10.99
N ILE A 78 -11.49 -5.66 10.44
CA ILE A 78 -10.34 -6.26 9.76
C ILE A 78 -10.80 -6.71 8.37
N PHE A 79 -10.05 -6.32 7.35
CA PHE A 79 -10.34 -6.70 5.97
C PHE A 79 -9.50 -7.91 5.57
N LEU A 80 -10.15 -8.96 5.07
CA LEU A 80 -9.51 -10.00 4.28
C LEU A 80 -9.52 -9.59 2.81
N GLU A 81 -8.34 -9.35 2.25
CA GLU A 81 -8.17 -8.87 0.88
C GLU A 81 -7.46 -9.91 0.01
N LYS A 82 -7.90 -10.05 -1.24
CA LYS A 82 -7.21 -10.79 -2.31
C LYS A 82 -6.93 -9.82 -3.47
N ARG A 83 -5.70 -9.83 -3.96
CA ARG A 83 -5.32 -9.24 -5.25
C ARG A 83 -4.80 -10.31 -6.19
#